data_AF-A0A6H5K7H3-F1
#
_entry.id   AF-A0A6H5K7H3-F1
#
_cell.length_a   1.000
_cell.length_b   1.000
_cell.length_c   1.000
_cell.angle_alpha   90.00
_cell.angle_beta   90.00
_cell.angle_gamma   90.00
#
_symmetry.space_group_name_H-M   'P 1'
#
loop_
_entity.id
_entity.type
_entity.pdbx_description
1 polymer ?
#
loop_
_entity_poly.entity_id
_entity_poly.type
_entity_poly.pdbx_seq_one_letter_code
_entity_poly.pdbx_strand_id
1 'polypeptide(L)'
;MSTNPLARLLILQKKLEQITLQEPEAALLSSIDRKQQQQSQQQQRQQLQKTPLHPGPLEELDFWEQKAADLNGIFAQLQSVRVRKILRYLDRNKSTYSTPFAKLCKEAFLARSEANDTNRYLRPLRPWLQRLEAEIVPENLPGLYRPALHMLLLVWKSSGYYNTSTRLVVFVREVLGNFKSTYFDYKAKAAVQCPSNPWRVQNNAVFARMDAFLERCHDVLDLTVTIAQFQKLGNLEVGGTKGKVLTTSISQIHLDFGLAVDAVKNVDYDVMDLDAAGAFESSYQTFRLSVKSLERRLASVLTQAFDDCPTLRGRFRLLDCFSDLVHRPAIAEELQRKHANMVQDFATEVGAVKQLFIKQNEDPPIANNLPPVAGALTWSRGLLERVSLPMSKITEFDNKVLATEEARELVKAYTLLVGQLADFENQNIEAWGASIQASIEAKLKNPLLVREADRLLRVNFDPLLVRLLREVKYFLLLELRVPESALEVGRSILTTKPQKLTRECK
;
A
#
# COMPACT_ATOMS: atom_id res chain seq x y z
N MET A 1 37.54 49.83 -24.47
CA MET A 1 37.82 50.80 -23.40
C MET A 1 36.64 50.82 -22.43
N SER A 2 36.81 50.29 -21.21
CA SER A 2 35.81 50.36 -20.13
C SER A 2 36.39 51.16 -18.97
N THR A 3 35.76 52.27 -18.61
CA THR A 3 36.28 53.18 -17.58
C THR A 3 35.88 52.69 -16.19
N ASN A 4 36.80 51.99 -15.52
CA ASN A 4 36.56 51.37 -14.23
C ASN A 4 36.07 52.41 -13.17
N PRO A 5 34.86 52.27 -12.60
CA PRO A 5 34.31 53.23 -11.65
C PRO A 5 35.14 53.33 -10.35
N LEU A 6 35.90 52.30 -9.98
CA LEU A 6 36.82 52.33 -8.83
C LEU A 6 37.92 53.39 -9.00
N ALA A 7 38.47 53.53 -10.22
CA ALA A 7 39.53 54.50 -10.50
C ALA A 7 39.03 55.96 -10.39
N ARG A 8 37.76 56.22 -10.74
CA ARG A 8 37.15 57.54 -10.58
C ARG A 8 36.89 57.91 -9.12
N LEU A 9 36.56 56.93 -8.28
CA LEU A 9 36.40 57.14 -6.82
C LEU A 9 37.74 57.43 -6.13
N LEU A 10 38.80 56.71 -6.47
CA LEU A 10 40.14 56.92 -5.90
C LEU A 10 40.74 58.30 -6.25
N ILE A 11 40.43 58.82 -7.45
CA ILE A 11 40.81 60.19 -7.86
C ILE A 11 39.97 61.26 -7.14
N LEU A 12 38.70 60.99 -6.84
CA LEU A 12 37.85 61.88 -6.04
C LEU A 12 38.30 61.92 -4.57
N GLN A 13 38.70 60.78 -4.00
CA GLN A 13 39.26 60.69 -2.65
C GLN A 13 40.54 61.54 -2.51
N LYS A 14 41.52 61.36 -3.40
CA LYS A 14 42.76 62.17 -3.38
C LYS A 14 42.54 63.66 -3.67
N LYS A 15 41.47 64.03 -4.39
CA LYS A 15 41.07 65.44 -4.60
C LYS A 15 40.30 66.03 -3.42
N LEU A 16 39.67 65.21 -2.58
CA LEU A 16 39.07 65.62 -1.31
C LEU A 16 40.14 65.96 -0.27
N GLU A 17 41.13 65.07 -0.11
CA GLU A 17 42.22 65.18 0.86
C GLU A 17 43.08 66.46 0.70
N GLN A 18 43.01 67.13 -0.46
CA GLN A 18 43.77 68.35 -0.76
C GLN A 18 42.99 69.67 -0.61
N ILE A 19 41.68 69.65 -0.32
CA ILE A 19 40.85 70.88 -0.25
C ILE A 19 40.39 71.16 1.20
N THR A 20 41.29 71.80 1.95
CA THR A 20 41.07 72.72 3.09
C THR A 20 39.89 72.50 4.08
N LEU A 21 40.28 72.21 5.33
CA LEU A 21 39.84 72.90 6.57
C LEU A 21 38.35 73.29 6.73
N GLN A 22 37.60 72.48 7.50
CA GLN A 22 36.93 72.84 8.78
C GLN A 22 35.78 71.86 9.11
N GLU A 23 36.09 70.79 9.86
CA GLU A 23 35.25 70.05 10.84
C GLU A 23 34.18 68.97 10.52
N PRO A 24 33.05 69.15 9.80
CA PRO A 24 31.90 68.22 9.89
C PRO A 24 32.22 66.83 9.34
N GLU A 25 33.32 66.72 8.60
CA GLU A 25 33.68 65.56 7.79
C GLU A 25 34.01 64.31 8.60
N ALA A 26 34.39 64.41 9.89
CA ALA A 26 34.54 63.21 10.72
C ALA A 26 33.25 62.37 10.81
N ALA A 27 32.07 63.01 10.72
CA ALA A 27 30.78 62.32 10.64
C ALA A 27 30.45 61.75 9.25
N LEU A 28 31.02 62.33 8.18
CA LEU A 28 30.87 61.82 6.80
C LEU A 28 31.84 60.67 6.53
N LEU A 29 33.12 60.81 6.92
CA LEU A 29 34.14 59.77 6.84
C LEU A 29 33.70 58.52 7.63
N SER A 30 33.29 58.66 8.88
CA SER A 30 32.75 57.52 9.66
C SER A 30 31.47 56.91 9.07
N SER A 31 30.69 57.65 8.29
CA SER A 31 29.53 57.12 7.53
C SER A 31 29.95 56.43 6.21
N ILE A 32 31.09 56.80 5.63
CA ILE A 32 31.68 56.20 4.42
C ILE A 32 32.46 54.93 4.79
N ASP A 33 33.20 54.92 5.90
CA ASP A 33 33.91 53.73 6.41
C ASP A 33 32.94 52.61 6.77
N ARG A 34 31.83 52.93 7.46
CA ARG A 34 30.74 51.97 7.71
C ARG A 34 30.13 51.41 6.42
N LYS A 35 30.14 52.20 5.34
CA LYS A 35 29.68 51.78 4.01
C LYS A 35 30.69 50.86 3.32
N GLN A 36 32.00 51.08 3.48
CA GLN A 36 33.02 50.12 3.07
C GLN A 36 32.85 48.79 3.82
N GLN A 37 32.65 48.84 5.14
CA GLN A 37 32.39 47.67 5.98
C GLN A 37 31.15 46.85 5.50
N GLN A 38 30.05 47.52 5.14
CA GLN A 38 28.87 46.86 4.58
C GLN A 38 29.08 46.32 3.15
N GLN A 39 29.87 46.99 2.31
CA GLN A 39 30.22 46.47 0.98
C GLN A 39 31.15 45.25 1.08
N SER A 40 32.10 45.23 2.01
CA SER A 40 32.88 44.02 2.31
C SER A 40 31.98 42.89 2.82
N GLN A 41 30.99 43.16 3.69
CA GLN A 41 30.02 42.13 4.10
C GLN A 41 29.14 41.63 2.94
N GLN A 42 28.78 42.47 1.96
CA GLN A 42 28.10 42.03 0.74
C GLN A 42 28.99 41.18 -0.17
N GLN A 43 30.27 41.51 -0.33
CA GLN A 43 31.22 40.71 -1.10
C GLN A 43 31.54 39.37 -0.41
N GLN A 44 31.69 39.39 0.92
CA GLN A 44 31.86 38.18 1.74
C GLN A 44 30.59 37.31 1.71
N ARG A 45 29.40 37.91 1.56
CA ARG A 45 28.14 37.19 1.26
C ARG A 45 28.07 36.58 -0.15
N GLN A 46 28.67 37.20 -1.16
CA GLN A 46 28.83 36.57 -2.48
C GLN A 46 29.85 35.41 -2.45
N GLN A 47 30.79 35.41 -1.51
CA GLN A 47 31.67 34.26 -1.25
C GLN A 47 30.97 33.17 -0.41
N LEU A 48 30.12 33.51 0.55
CA LEU A 48 29.31 32.56 1.34
C LEU A 48 28.35 31.70 0.49
N GLN A 49 28.01 32.11 -0.74
CA GLN A 49 27.31 31.26 -1.72
C GLN A 49 28.10 30.01 -2.15
N LYS A 50 29.36 29.86 -1.72
CA LYS A 50 30.18 28.65 -1.91
C LYS A 50 30.27 27.74 -0.68
N THR A 51 29.43 27.96 0.32
CA THR A 51 29.31 27.06 1.49
C THR A 51 28.06 26.19 1.32
N PRO A 52 28.17 24.85 1.27
CA PRO A 52 27.06 23.95 0.94
C PRO A 52 26.17 23.63 2.15
N LEU A 53 25.79 24.66 2.91
CA LEU A 53 24.76 24.54 3.94
C LEU A 53 23.63 25.49 3.56
N HIS A 54 22.51 24.91 3.11
CA HIS A 54 21.36 25.71 2.72
C HIS A 54 20.67 26.25 3.97
N PRO A 55 20.54 27.57 4.15
CA PRO A 55 19.92 28.13 5.34
C PRO A 55 18.44 27.72 5.42
N GLY A 56 18.02 27.25 6.60
CA GLY A 56 16.65 26.80 6.85
C GLY A 56 15.62 27.93 6.72
N PRO A 57 14.31 27.60 6.64
CA PRO A 57 13.26 28.60 6.44
C PRO A 57 13.13 29.54 7.66
N LEU A 58 13.58 29.11 8.85
CA LEU A 58 13.71 29.96 10.04
C LEU A 58 14.90 30.91 9.94
N GLU A 59 16.04 30.47 9.40
CA GLU A 59 17.19 31.35 9.15
C GLU A 59 16.88 32.45 8.12
N GLU A 60 15.99 32.18 7.14
CA GLU A 60 15.48 33.24 6.26
C GLU A 60 14.61 34.26 7.03
N LEU A 61 13.78 33.81 7.99
CA LEU A 61 13.03 34.74 8.86
C LEU A 61 13.97 35.61 9.71
N ASP A 62 14.97 34.98 10.32
CA ASP A 62 15.97 35.64 11.17
C ASP A 62 16.79 36.66 10.36
N PHE A 63 17.16 36.31 9.12
CA PHE A 63 17.81 37.21 8.18
C PHE A 63 16.97 38.46 7.89
N TRP A 64 15.67 38.32 7.65
CA TRP A 64 14.78 39.46 7.35
C TRP A 64 14.46 40.29 8.60
N GLU A 65 14.37 39.66 9.77
CA GLU A 65 14.24 40.35 11.05
C GLU A 65 15.49 41.21 11.34
N GLN A 66 16.69 40.65 11.22
CA GLN A 66 17.95 41.36 11.41
C GLN A 66 18.16 42.47 10.36
N LYS A 67 17.94 42.17 9.06
CA LYS A 67 18.06 43.17 7.97
C LYS A 67 17.09 44.34 8.18
N ALA A 68 15.88 44.09 8.69
CA ALA A 68 14.94 45.14 9.05
C ALA A 68 15.46 45.96 10.25
N ALA A 69 15.93 45.31 11.32
CA ALA A 69 16.49 45.99 12.50
C ALA A 69 17.66 46.92 12.14
N ASP A 70 18.64 46.42 11.39
CA ASP A 70 19.83 47.18 10.96
C ASP A 70 19.45 48.43 10.13
N LEU A 71 18.57 48.26 9.15
CA LEU A 71 18.12 49.35 8.27
C LEU A 71 17.23 50.37 8.99
N ASN A 72 16.46 49.94 10.01
CA ASN A 72 15.75 50.87 10.91
C ASN A 72 16.74 51.68 11.76
N GLY A 73 17.79 51.06 12.29
CA GLY A 73 18.85 51.72 13.06
C GLY A 73 19.62 52.76 12.24
N ILE A 74 20.02 52.40 11.01
CA ILE A 74 20.70 53.31 10.08
C ILE A 74 19.80 54.51 9.72
N PHE A 75 18.51 54.28 9.49
CA PHE A 75 17.56 55.36 9.20
C PHE A 75 17.40 56.33 10.37
N ALA A 76 17.35 55.84 11.61
CA ALA A 76 17.32 56.68 12.81
C ALA A 76 18.59 57.55 12.92
N GLN A 77 19.77 57.00 12.59
CA GLN A 77 21.03 57.75 12.56
C GLN A 77 21.03 58.83 11.47
N LEU A 78 20.54 58.53 10.26
CA LEU A 78 20.41 59.50 9.15
C LEU A 78 19.42 60.62 9.48
N GLN A 79 18.36 60.33 10.25
CA GLN A 79 17.42 61.34 10.76
C GLN A 79 17.92 62.11 11.98
N SER A 80 19.10 61.81 12.53
CA SER A 80 19.64 62.53 13.68
C SER A 80 19.81 64.04 13.39
N VAL A 81 19.69 64.85 14.44
CA VAL A 81 19.83 66.32 14.34
C VAL A 81 21.23 66.71 13.84
N ARG A 82 22.26 65.94 14.18
CA ARG A 82 23.64 66.14 13.72
C ARG A 82 23.76 65.95 12.20
N VAL A 83 23.28 64.81 11.67
CA VAL A 83 23.35 64.53 10.22
C VAL A 83 22.49 65.50 9.42
N ARG A 84 21.29 65.86 9.90
CA ARG A 84 20.44 66.88 9.25
C ARG A 84 21.05 68.28 9.23
N LYS A 85 21.84 68.67 10.25
CA LYS A 85 22.58 69.94 10.24
C LYS A 85 23.72 69.93 9.20
N ILE A 86 24.47 68.82 9.11
CA ILE A 86 25.55 68.66 8.13
C ILE A 86 25.01 68.71 6.69
N LEU A 87 23.89 68.05 6.42
CA LEU A 87 23.25 68.09 5.09
C LEU A 87 22.87 69.51 4.67
N ARG A 88 22.20 70.27 5.55
CA ARG A 88 21.82 71.67 5.27
C ARG A 88 23.03 72.57 5.00
N TYR A 89 24.18 72.28 5.61
CA TYR A 89 25.43 73.00 5.37
C TYR A 89 26.03 72.64 3.99
N LEU A 90 26.10 71.36 3.66
CA LEU A 90 26.57 70.88 2.35
C LEU A 90 25.70 71.39 1.19
N ASP A 91 24.37 71.40 1.35
CA ASP A 91 23.42 71.91 0.36
C ASP A 91 23.59 73.43 0.15
N ARG A 92 23.73 74.19 1.24
CA ARG A 92 23.91 75.65 1.20
C ARG A 92 25.22 76.05 0.50
N ASN A 93 26.25 75.22 0.60
CA ASN A 93 27.54 75.40 -0.05
C ASN A 93 27.63 74.76 -1.45
N LYS A 94 26.52 74.22 -1.99
CA LYS A 94 26.44 73.52 -3.29
C LYS A 94 27.49 72.41 -3.45
N SER A 95 27.77 71.67 -2.37
CA SER A 95 28.78 70.61 -2.36
C SER A 95 28.46 69.50 -3.38
N THR A 96 29.48 69.04 -4.10
CA THR A 96 29.40 67.90 -5.04
C THR A 96 28.98 66.59 -4.36
N TYR A 97 29.06 66.50 -3.03
CA TYR A 97 28.69 65.34 -2.23
C TYR A 97 27.21 65.29 -1.79
N SER A 98 26.45 66.39 -1.96
CA SER A 98 25.01 66.42 -1.66
C SER A 98 24.24 65.38 -2.51
N THR A 99 24.38 65.43 -3.85
CA THR A 99 23.63 64.56 -4.77
C THR A 99 23.93 63.06 -4.58
N PRO A 100 25.18 62.59 -4.42
CA PRO A 100 25.48 61.19 -4.10
C PRO A 100 24.90 60.75 -2.74
N PHE A 101 24.95 61.61 -1.71
CA PHE A 101 24.40 61.30 -0.40
C PHE A 101 22.87 61.21 -0.42
N ALA A 102 22.20 62.12 -1.14
CA ALA A 102 20.75 62.09 -1.34
C ALA A 102 20.29 60.82 -2.07
N LYS A 103 21.04 60.36 -3.08
CA LYS A 103 20.82 59.06 -3.73
C LYS A 103 20.95 57.89 -2.75
N LEU A 104 21.99 57.89 -1.92
CA LEU A 104 22.19 56.84 -0.92
C LEU A 104 21.06 56.81 0.12
N CYS A 105 20.58 57.96 0.58
CA CYS A 105 19.42 58.02 1.48
C CYS A 105 18.15 57.44 0.84
N LYS A 106 17.95 57.67 -0.47
CA LYS A 106 16.84 57.09 -1.23
C LYS A 106 16.97 55.57 -1.36
N GLU A 107 18.17 55.06 -1.66
CA GLU A 107 18.47 53.62 -1.72
C GLU A 107 18.24 52.95 -0.36
N ALA A 108 18.77 53.53 0.73
CA ALA A 108 18.58 53.02 2.08
C ALA A 108 17.10 53.04 2.52
N PHE A 109 16.33 54.07 2.14
CA PHE A 109 14.89 54.14 2.40
C PHE A 109 14.11 53.05 1.65
N LEU A 110 14.44 52.81 0.38
CA LEU A 110 13.80 51.75 -0.42
C LEU A 110 14.15 50.36 0.13
N ALA A 111 15.42 50.08 0.43
CA ALA A 111 15.84 48.82 1.03
C ALA A 111 15.24 48.59 2.43
N ARG A 112 15.09 49.65 3.23
CA ARG A 112 14.37 49.61 4.52
C ARG A 112 12.89 49.30 4.33
N SER A 113 12.24 49.90 3.32
CA SER A 113 10.84 49.61 3.01
C SER A 113 10.66 48.15 2.55
N GLU A 114 11.56 47.64 1.70
CA GLU A 114 11.60 46.24 1.29
C GLU A 114 11.72 45.30 2.50
N ALA A 115 12.69 45.56 3.39
CA ALA A 115 12.96 44.71 4.54
C ALA A 115 11.85 44.75 5.59
N ASN A 116 11.29 45.93 5.89
CA ASN A 116 10.20 46.07 6.85
C ASN A 116 8.89 45.43 6.34
N ASP A 117 8.56 45.60 5.05
CA ASP A 117 7.38 44.97 4.44
C ASP A 117 7.54 43.45 4.41
N THR A 118 8.69 42.97 3.96
CA THR A 118 9.04 41.55 3.94
C THR A 118 8.95 40.93 5.34
N ASN A 119 9.62 41.50 6.35
CA ASN A 119 9.58 41.01 7.73
C ASN A 119 8.16 41.04 8.31
N ARG A 120 7.39 42.10 8.07
CA ARG A 120 6.00 42.22 8.55
C ARG A 120 5.13 41.06 8.09
N TYR A 121 5.25 40.65 6.82
CA TYR A 121 4.46 39.55 6.28
C TYR A 121 5.08 38.18 6.56
N LEU A 122 6.40 38.08 6.67
CA LEU A 122 7.07 36.83 7.01
C LEU A 122 6.87 36.40 8.48
N ARG A 123 6.85 37.34 9.42
CA ARG A 123 6.78 37.06 10.88
C ARG A 123 5.63 36.12 11.30
N PRO A 124 4.39 36.22 10.76
CA PRO A 124 3.32 35.24 11.03
C PRO A 124 3.60 33.78 10.62
N LEU A 125 4.61 33.50 9.79
CA LEU A 125 5.00 32.13 9.44
C LEU A 125 5.89 31.48 10.51
N ARG A 126 6.58 32.25 11.36
CA ARG A 126 7.54 31.73 12.37
C ARG A 126 6.93 30.65 13.27
N PRO A 127 5.74 30.81 13.87
CA PRO A 127 5.17 29.79 14.76
C PRO A 127 4.77 28.51 14.02
N TRP A 128 4.48 28.59 12.72
CA TRP A 128 4.16 27.42 11.91
C TRP A 128 5.43 26.65 11.51
N LEU A 129 6.50 27.36 11.14
CA LEU A 129 7.80 26.76 10.85
C LEU A 129 8.43 26.12 12.10
N GLN A 130 8.39 26.79 13.25
CA GLN A 130 8.87 26.24 14.52
C GLN A 130 8.12 24.95 14.91
N ARG A 131 6.81 24.88 14.62
CA ARG A 131 6.04 23.65 14.83
C ARG A 131 6.38 22.56 13.81
N LEU A 132 6.68 22.91 12.57
CA LEU A 132 7.12 21.95 11.55
C LEU A 132 8.51 21.37 11.84
N GLU A 133 9.43 22.17 12.41
CA GLU A 133 10.77 21.73 12.82
C GLU A 133 10.74 20.91 14.13
N ALA A 134 9.84 21.25 15.06
CA ALA A 134 9.71 20.54 16.35
C ALA A 134 8.81 19.29 16.32
N GLU A 135 8.06 19.03 15.23
CA GLU A 135 7.15 17.89 15.12
C GLU A 135 7.91 16.63 14.69
N ILE A 136 8.22 15.78 15.67
CA ILE A 136 8.94 14.51 15.48
C ILE A 136 8.01 13.40 14.93
N VAL A 137 6.68 13.56 15.05
CA VAL A 137 5.68 12.54 14.70
C VAL A 137 5.15 12.74 13.27
N PRO A 138 5.42 11.84 12.31
CA PRO A 138 5.04 12.03 10.91
C PRO A 138 3.54 12.11 10.63
N GLU A 139 2.71 11.56 11.53
CA GLU A 139 1.24 11.53 11.37
C GLU A 139 0.59 12.91 11.58
N ASN A 140 1.21 13.79 12.39
CA ASN A 140 0.70 15.13 12.69
C ASN A 140 1.04 16.16 11.60
N LEU A 141 2.15 15.93 10.90
CA LEU A 141 2.66 16.76 9.80
C LEU A 141 1.58 17.16 8.75
N PRO A 142 0.77 16.22 8.21
CA PRO A 142 -0.43 16.50 7.40
C PRO A 142 -1.30 17.67 7.87
N GLY A 143 -1.56 17.80 9.17
CA GLY A 143 -2.41 18.83 9.75
C GLY A 143 -1.79 20.24 9.75
N LEU A 144 -0.45 20.32 9.77
CA LEU A 144 0.29 21.58 9.83
C LEU A 144 0.50 22.22 8.44
N TYR A 145 0.48 21.43 7.36
CA TYR A 145 0.71 21.93 6.00
C TYR A 145 -0.38 22.87 5.49
N ARG A 146 -1.66 22.55 5.72
CA ARG A 146 -2.78 23.34 5.18
C ARG A 146 -2.85 24.76 5.79
N PRO A 147 -2.65 24.96 7.12
CA PRO A 147 -2.48 26.30 7.70
C PRO A 147 -1.21 27.01 7.22
N ALA A 148 -0.05 26.33 7.21
CA ALA A 148 1.23 26.94 6.80
C ALA A 148 1.18 27.45 5.35
N LEU A 149 0.64 26.66 4.41
CA LEU A 149 0.44 27.06 3.01
C LEU A 149 -0.63 28.14 2.84
N HIS A 150 -1.66 28.16 3.68
CA HIS A 150 -2.63 29.26 3.69
C HIS A 150 -1.97 30.58 4.10
N MET A 151 -1.17 30.56 5.16
CA MET A 151 -0.38 31.73 5.57
C MET A 151 0.60 32.14 4.47
N LEU A 152 1.29 31.21 3.82
CA LEU A 152 2.19 31.51 2.70
C LEU A 152 1.46 32.17 1.52
N LEU A 153 0.23 31.74 1.20
CA LEU A 153 -0.62 32.41 0.20
C LEU A 153 -0.97 33.84 0.63
N LEU A 154 -1.34 34.06 1.90
CA LEU A 154 -1.65 35.39 2.42
C LEU A 154 -0.43 36.32 2.34
N VAL A 155 0.76 35.82 2.69
CA VAL A 155 2.04 36.52 2.54
C VAL A 155 2.32 36.87 1.08
N TRP A 156 2.12 35.94 0.15
CA TRP A 156 2.26 36.20 -1.28
C TRP A 156 1.30 37.27 -1.79
N LYS A 157 0.05 37.24 -1.33
CA LYS A 157 -1.02 38.17 -1.74
C LYS A 157 -0.87 39.58 -1.18
N SER A 158 -0.22 39.74 -0.02
CA SER A 158 -0.13 41.02 0.71
C SER A 158 1.24 41.69 0.68
N SER A 159 2.33 40.93 0.51
CA SER A 159 3.68 41.49 0.43
C SER A 159 4.01 42.06 -0.95
N GLY A 160 4.52 43.29 -0.97
CA GLY A 160 4.94 43.95 -2.22
C GLY A 160 6.31 43.49 -2.71
N TYR A 161 7.14 42.97 -1.81
CA TYR A 161 8.57 42.75 -2.05
C TYR A 161 9.07 41.31 -1.83
N TYR A 162 8.32 40.48 -1.09
CA TYR A 162 8.66 39.06 -0.91
C TYR A 162 8.13 38.16 -2.04
N ASN A 163 7.28 38.72 -2.90
CA ASN A 163 6.60 38.03 -4.01
C ASN A 163 7.53 37.77 -5.21
N THR A 164 8.59 36.98 -4.98
CA THR A 164 9.60 36.59 -5.97
C THR A 164 9.76 35.07 -6.00
N SER A 165 9.73 34.49 -7.21
CA SER A 165 9.79 33.04 -7.45
C SER A 165 10.95 32.33 -6.72
N THR A 166 12.13 32.93 -6.66
CA THR A 166 13.33 32.33 -6.04
C THR A 166 13.25 32.16 -4.53
N ARG A 167 12.50 33.01 -3.80
CA ARG A 167 12.36 32.90 -2.33
C ARG A 167 11.30 31.85 -1.96
N LEU A 168 10.21 31.77 -2.73
CA LEU A 168 9.19 30.75 -2.50
C LEU A 168 9.75 29.32 -2.72
N VAL A 169 10.73 29.12 -3.62
CA VAL A 169 11.42 27.82 -3.78
C VAL A 169 12.06 27.32 -2.47
N VAL A 170 12.74 28.20 -1.72
CA VAL A 170 13.48 27.82 -0.50
C VAL A 170 12.54 27.31 0.58
N PHE A 171 11.50 28.09 0.91
CA PHE A 171 10.49 27.72 1.90
C PHE A 171 9.76 26.40 1.58
N VAL A 172 9.49 26.18 0.28
CA VAL A 172 8.65 25.10 -0.22
C VAL A 172 9.41 23.77 -0.38
N ARG A 173 10.74 23.83 -0.42
CA ARG A 173 11.62 22.64 -0.48
C ARG A 173 11.69 21.87 0.85
N GLU A 174 11.53 22.55 1.98
CA GLU A 174 11.80 22.01 3.34
C GLU A 174 10.57 21.46 4.06
N VAL A 175 9.39 21.46 3.43
CA VAL A 175 8.10 21.22 4.11
C VAL A 175 7.40 20.05 3.38
N LEU A 176 7.49 18.82 3.92
CA LEU A 176 7.33 17.58 3.12
C LEU A 176 6.20 16.61 3.53
N GLY A 177 5.43 16.12 2.55
CA GLY A 177 4.44 15.04 2.75
C GLY A 177 3.20 15.29 1.92
N ASN A 178 2.15 15.87 2.52
CA ASN A 178 0.95 16.32 1.78
C ASN A 178 1.14 17.66 1.05
N PHE A 179 2.40 18.11 0.98
CA PHE A 179 2.78 19.39 0.42
C PHE A 179 2.53 19.46 -1.10
N LYS A 180 2.89 18.43 -1.89
CA LYS A 180 2.80 18.48 -3.37
C LYS A 180 1.39 18.81 -3.86
N SER A 181 0.38 18.05 -3.38
CA SER A 181 -1.04 18.29 -3.69
C SER A 181 -1.49 19.67 -3.22
N THR A 182 -1.23 20.01 -1.95
CA THR A 182 -1.66 21.30 -1.39
C THR A 182 -1.00 22.49 -2.10
N TYR A 183 0.26 22.39 -2.52
CA TYR A 183 0.94 23.39 -3.32
C TYR A 183 0.29 23.56 -4.69
N PHE A 184 -0.06 22.48 -5.41
CA PHE A 184 -0.73 22.61 -6.71
C PHE A 184 -2.14 23.23 -6.58
N ASP A 185 -2.89 22.85 -5.55
CA ASP A 185 -4.16 23.48 -5.18
C ASP A 185 -4.02 24.99 -4.94
N TYR A 186 -3.01 25.40 -4.17
CA TYR A 186 -2.76 26.80 -3.85
C TYR A 186 -2.14 27.58 -5.01
N LYS A 187 -1.34 26.93 -5.88
CA LYS A 187 -0.84 27.46 -7.15
C LYS A 187 -1.99 27.79 -8.10
N ALA A 188 -2.98 26.90 -8.20
CA ALA A 188 -4.20 27.14 -8.97
C ALA A 188 -5.03 28.30 -8.39
N LYS A 189 -5.26 28.31 -7.06
CA LYS A 189 -5.95 29.40 -6.37
C LYS A 189 -5.24 30.75 -6.54
N ALA A 190 -3.92 30.78 -6.48
CA ALA A 190 -3.11 31.99 -6.69
C ALA A 190 -3.21 32.52 -8.13
N ALA A 191 -3.23 31.64 -9.13
CA ALA A 191 -3.43 32.03 -10.53
C ALA A 191 -4.79 32.69 -10.78
N VAL A 192 -5.85 32.22 -10.11
CA VAL A 192 -7.20 32.80 -10.19
C VAL A 192 -7.33 34.09 -9.38
N GLN A 193 -6.80 34.13 -8.15
CA GLN A 193 -6.96 35.28 -7.24
C GLN A 193 -5.96 36.42 -7.45
N CYS A 194 -4.82 36.17 -8.12
CA CYS A 194 -3.78 37.16 -8.37
C CYS A 194 -3.23 37.09 -9.81
N PRO A 195 -4.04 37.45 -10.84
CA PRO A 195 -3.63 37.33 -12.25
C PRO A 195 -2.40 38.17 -12.62
N SER A 196 -2.15 39.25 -11.88
CA SER A 196 -0.98 40.14 -12.05
C SER A 196 0.34 39.52 -11.60
N ASN A 197 0.32 38.55 -10.67
CA ASN A 197 1.53 37.86 -10.21
C ASN A 197 1.25 36.39 -9.79
N PRO A 198 1.02 35.50 -10.77
CA PRO A 198 0.82 34.08 -10.52
C PRO A 198 2.10 33.40 -10.03
N TRP A 199 1.96 32.26 -9.35
CA TRP A 199 3.08 31.47 -8.82
C TRP A 199 3.96 30.87 -9.94
N ARG A 200 4.94 31.64 -10.42
CA ARG A 200 5.92 31.26 -11.46
C ARG A 200 7.13 30.48 -10.91
N VAL A 201 6.87 29.56 -9.99
CA VAL A 201 7.92 28.70 -9.41
C VAL A 201 8.20 27.51 -10.32
N GLN A 202 9.50 27.26 -10.53
CA GLN A 202 10.00 26.09 -11.26
C GLN A 202 9.75 24.84 -10.41
N ASN A 203 8.77 24.03 -10.81
CA ASN A 203 8.39 22.80 -10.08
C ASN A 203 9.60 21.87 -9.86
N ASN A 204 10.54 21.79 -10.81
CA ASN A 204 11.72 20.91 -10.70
C ASN A 204 12.66 21.36 -9.56
N ALA A 205 12.88 22.67 -9.39
CA ALA A 205 13.73 23.21 -8.33
C ALA A 205 13.16 23.00 -6.91
N VAL A 206 11.85 22.75 -6.82
CA VAL A 206 11.14 22.42 -5.58
C VAL A 206 11.14 20.91 -5.34
N PHE A 207 10.71 20.15 -6.35
CA PHE A 207 10.33 18.75 -6.17
C PHE A 207 11.43 17.75 -6.50
N ALA A 208 12.54 18.10 -7.17
CA ALA A 208 13.54 17.11 -7.57
C ALA A 208 14.09 16.28 -6.38
N ARG A 209 14.47 16.93 -5.26
CA ARG A 209 14.97 16.23 -4.06
C ARG A 209 13.85 15.45 -3.33
N MET A 210 12.63 15.98 -3.32
CA MET A 210 11.47 15.30 -2.74
C MET A 210 11.06 14.05 -3.55
N ASP A 211 11.01 14.17 -4.87
CA ASP A 211 10.63 13.08 -5.75
C ASP A 211 11.70 11.98 -5.69
N ALA A 212 13.00 12.34 -5.69
CA ALA A 212 14.08 11.38 -5.41
C ALA A 212 13.98 10.70 -4.03
N PHE A 213 13.56 11.42 -2.99
CA PHE A 213 13.29 10.84 -1.66
C PHE A 213 12.10 9.87 -1.69
N LEU A 214 11.03 10.22 -2.39
CA LEU A 214 9.83 9.39 -2.50
C LEU A 214 10.11 8.11 -3.30
N GLU A 215 10.82 8.19 -4.43
CA GLU A 215 11.29 7.02 -5.17
C GLU A 215 12.17 6.13 -4.27
N ARG A 216 13.14 6.70 -3.53
CA ARG A 216 13.95 5.93 -2.55
C ARG A 216 13.10 5.23 -1.50
N CYS A 217 12.09 5.90 -0.95
CA CYS A 217 11.14 5.29 -0.01
C CYS A 217 10.33 4.16 -0.65
N HIS A 218 9.91 4.30 -1.91
CA HIS A 218 9.23 3.25 -2.67
C HIS A 218 10.14 2.05 -2.93
N ASP A 219 11.41 2.26 -3.25
CA ASP A 219 12.39 1.18 -3.45
C ASP A 219 12.72 0.42 -2.17
N VAL A 220 12.90 1.13 -1.05
CA VAL A 220 13.07 0.51 0.27
C VAL A 220 11.80 -0.25 0.71
N LEU A 221 10.61 0.23 0.32
CA LEU A 221 9.35 -0.49 0.54
C LEU A 221 9.25 -1.76 -0.33
N ASP A 222 9.55 -1.70 -1.63
CA ASP A 222 9.57 -2.88 -2.51
C ASP A 222 10.59 -3.92 -2.01
N LEU A 223 11.77 -3.47 -1.56
CA LEU A 223 12.79 -4.31 -0.96
C LEU A 223 12.30 -5.00 0.32
N THR A 224 11.73 -4.26 1.27
CA THR A 224 11.25 -4.83 2.54
C THR A 224 10.04 -5.75 2.37
N VAL A 225 9.11 -5.42 1.47
CA VAL A 225 7.99 -6.31 1.08
C VAL A 225 8.53 -7.59 0.40
N THR A 226 9.52 -7.47 -0.47
CA THR A 226 10.17 -8.63 -1.12
C THR A 226 10.85 -9.54 -0.09
N ILE A 227 11.55 -8.97 0.88
CA ILE A 227 12.17 -9.73 1.99
C ILE A 227 11.12 -10.49 2.80
N ALA A 228 10.02 -9.83 3.19
CA ALA A 228 8.96 -10.46 3.96
C ALA A 228 8.29 -11.63 3.21
N GLN A 229 8.13 -11.52 1.88
CA GLN A 229 7.59 -12.60 1.04
C GLN A 229 8.56 -13.79 0.94
N PHE A 230 9.84 -13.53 0.64
CA PHE A 230 10.85 -14.59 0.48
C PHE A 230 11.28 -15.24 1.81
N GLN A 231 11.05 -14.60 2.96
CA GLN A 231 11.25 -15.24 4.27
C GLN A 231 10.32 -16.44 4.49
N LYS A 232 9.11 -16.42 3.93
CA LYS A 232 8.13 -17.52 4.05
C LYS A 232 8.60 -18.82 3.37
N LEU A 233 9.51 -18.74 2.39
CA LEU A 233 10.10 -19.91 1.72
C LEU A 233 10.91 -20.80 2.67
N GLY A 234 11.45 -20.26 3.78
CA GLY A 234 12.30 -21.01 4.70
C GLY A 234 11.59 -22.20 5.39
N ASN A 235 10.26 -22.15 5.51
CA ASN A 235 9.44 -23.19 6.13
C ASN A 235 8.68 -24.07 5.10
N LEU A 236 8.95 -23.90 3.80
CA LEU A 236 8.18 -24.55 2.74
C LEU A 236 8.79 -25.90 2.35
N GLU A 237 8.19 -26.98 2.83
CA GLU A 237 8.52 -28.35 2.42
C GLU A 237 7.57 -28.85 1.33
N VAL A 238 8.13 -29.33 0.21
CA VAL A 238 7.35 -29.93 -0.88
C VAL A 238 7.32 -31.45 -0.69
N GLY A 239 6.15 -31.98 -0.32
CA GLY A 239 5.91 -33.42 -0.26
C GLY A 239 5.77 -34.04 -1.66
N GLY A 240 6.24 -35.27 -1.84
CA GLY A 240 6.13 -36.02 -3.10
C GLY A 240 7.29 -36.99 -3.31
N THR A 241 7.25 -37.77 -4.39
CA THR A 241 8.33 -38.73 -4.75
C THR A 241 9.64 -38.02 -5.08
N LYS A 242 9.60 -36.84 -5.71
CA LYS A 242 10.76 -35.95 -5.87
C LYS A 242 10.86 -34.86 -4.80
N GLY A 243 10.00 -34.89 -3.79
CA GLY A 243 9.83 -33.82 -2.79
C GLY A 243 11.11 -33.43 -2.06
N LYS A 244 11.97 -34.40 -1.72
CA LYS A 244 13.27 -34.13 -1.09
C LYS A 244 14.22 -33.30 -1.99
N VAL A 245 14.24 -33.57 -3.30
CA VAL A 245 15.07 -32.81 -4.25
C VAL A 245 14.53 -31.40 -4.44
N LEU A 246 13.21 -31.27 -4.62
CA LEU A 246 12.53 -29.98 -4.80
C LEU A 246 12.68 -29.09 -3.55
N THR A 247 12.50 -29.65 -2.36
CA THR A 247 12.71 -28.96 -1.08
C THR A 247 14.18 -28.54 -0.91
N THR A 248 15.15 -29.40 -1.26
CA THR A 248 16.58 -29.01 -1.24
C THR A 248 16.86 -27.82 -2.16
N SER A 249 16.28 -27.80 -3.37
CA SER A 249 16.40 -26.66 -4.29
C SER A 249 15.76 -25.38 -3.74
N ILE A 250 14.64 -25.48 -3.00
CA ILE A 250 13.98 -24.33 -2.37
C ILE A 250 14.82 -23.80 -1.20
N SER A 251 15.40 -24.68 -0.37
CA SER A 251 16.34 -24.30 0.68
C SER A 251 17.57 -23.59 0.12
N GLN A 252 18.09 -24.04 -1.03
CA GLN A 252 19.19 -23.35 -1.74
C GLN A 252 18.76 -21.97 -2.26
N ILE A 253 17.57 -21.85 -2.86
CA ILE A 253 17.02 -20.55 -3.30
C ILE A 253 16.85 -19.59 -2.11
N HIS A 254 16.42 -20.08 -0.94
CA HIS A 254 16.30 -19.29 0.28
C HIS A 254 17.66 -18.86 0.85
N LEU A 255 18.67 -19.73 0.79
CA LEU A 255 20.06 -19.39 1.18
C LEU A 255 20.66 -18.32 0.25
N ASP A 256 20.51 -18.49 -1.06
CA ASP A 256 20.98 -17.52 -2.06
C ASP A 256 20.26 -16.16 -1.91
N PHE A 257 18.97 -16.18 -1.57
CA PHE A 257 18.22 -14.97 -1.21
C PHE A 257 18.76 -14.31 0.06
N GLY A 258 19.08 -15.09 1.10
CA GLY A 258 19.71 -14.61 2.33
C GLY A 258 21.02 -13.87 2.04
N LEU A 259 21.90 -14.45 1.22
CA LEU A 259 23.15 -13.81 0.78
C LEU A 259 22.90 -12.49 0.02
N ALA A 260 21.90 -12.45 -0.85
CA ALA A 260 21.53 -11.23 -1.59
C ALA A 260 20.97 -10.13 -0.66
N VAL A 261 20.23 -10.50 0.39
CA VAL A 261 19.75 -9.58 1.41
C VAL A 261 20.88 -9.06 2.29
N ASP A 262 21.78 -9.93 2.73
CA ASP A 262 22.92 -9.55 3.58
C ASP A 262 23.93 -8.67 2.82
N ALA A 263 24.04 -8.83 1.49
CA ALA A 263 24.80 -7.90 0.64
C ALA A 263 24.20 -6.48 0.58
N VAL A 264 22.89 -6.31 0.83
CA VAL A 264 22.25 -4.98 0.92
C VAL A 264 22.25 -4.44 2.36
N LYS A 265 22.23 -5.31 3.38
CA LYS A 265 22.33 -4.88 4.79
C LYS A 265 23.73 -4.40 5.18
N ASN A 266 24.77 -5.08 4.70
CA ASN A 266 26.17 -4.81 5.08
C ASN A 266 26.82 -3.79 4.14
N VAL A 267 26.10 -2.70 3.87
CA VAL A 267 26.49 -1.64 2.95
C VAL A 267 27.13 -0.50 3.74
N ASP A 268 28.29 -0.01 3.28
CA ASP A 268 29.10 1.00 3.98
C ASP A 268 28.56 2.46 3.87
N TYR A 269 27.37 2.66 3.31
CA TYR A 269 26.73 3.97 3.13
C TYR A 269 25.28 3.99 3.64
N ASP A 270 24.78 5.18 4.00
CA ASP A 270 23.38 5.33 4.42
C ASP A 270 22.43 5.13 3.22
N VAL A 271 21.53 4.16 3.36
CA VAL A 271 20.48 3.81 2.39
C VAL A 271 19.53 4.98 2.12
N MET A 272 19.36 5.91 3.07
CA MET A 272 18.49 7.08 2.90
C MET A 272 19.21 8.33 2.38
N ASP A 273 20.53 8.28 2.18
CA ASP A 273 21.26 9.40 1.58
C ASP A 273 20.99 9.50 0.06
N LEU A 274 20.65 10.72 -0.38
CA LEU A 274 20.39 11.09 -1.77
C LEU A 274 21.56 11.82 -2.41
N ASP A 275 22.48 12.36 -1.60
CA ASP A 275 23.68 13.04 -2.06
C ASP A 275 24.82 12.03 -2.33
N ALA A 276 24.72 10.80 -1.79
CA ALA A 276 25.50 9.64 -2.21
C ALA A 276 25.29 9.29 -3.69
N ALA A 277 26.38 9.24 -4.46
CA ALA A 277 26.40 9.26 -5.94
C ALA A 277 25.86 7.99 -6.65
N GLY A 278 24.57 7.68 -6.49
CA GLY A 278 23.89 6.55 -7.13
C GLY A 278 24.28 5.17 -6.60
N ALA A 279 25.02 5.10 -5.49
CA ALA A 279 25.50 3.83 -4.93
C ALA A 279 24.34 2.89 -4.55
N PHE A 280 23.30 3.43 -3.89
CA PHE A 280 22.06 2.68 -3.62
C PHE A 280 21.42 2.12 -4.89
N GLU A 281 21.28 2.94 -5.93
CA GLU A 281 20.64 2.52 -7.19
C GLU A 281 21.36 1.31 -7.78
N SER A 282 22.70 1.34 -7.83
CA SER A 282 23.49 0.20 -8.32
C SER A 282 23.32 -1.06 -7.46
N SER A 283 23.35 -0.94 -6.14
CA SER A 283 23.17 -2.07 -5.21
C SER A 283 21.75 -2.65 -5.27
N TYR A 284 20.74 -1.79 -5.34
CA TYR A 284 19.33 -2.15 -5.45
C TYR A 284 19.03 -2.81 -6.80
N GLN A 285 19.53 -2.29 -7.93
CA GLN A 285 19.39 -2.98 -9.22
C GLN A 285 20.07 -4.36 -9.23
N THR A 286 21.23 -4.50 -8.58
CA THR A 286 21.89 -5.80 -8.38
C THR A 286 21.00 -6.76 -7.58
N PHE A 287 20.39 -6.28 -6.49
CA PHE A 287 19.41 -7.05 -5.71
C PHE A 287 18.20 -7.45 -6.55
N ARG A 288 17.58 -6.54 -7.29
CA ARG A 288 16.42 -6.84 -8.17
C ARG A 288 16.74 -7.87 -9.25
N LEU A 289 17.94 -7.81 -9.85
CA LEU A 289 18.40 -8.80 -10.82
C LEU A 289 18.60 -10.18 -10.17
N SER A 290 19.14 -10.23 -8.95
CA SER A 290 19.25 -11.47 -8.17
C SER A 290 17.87 -12.06 -7.86
N VAL A 291 16.95 -11.26 -7.31
CA VAL A 291 15.56 -11.68 -7.03
C VAL A 291 14.87 -12.21 -8.29
N LYS A 292 14.97 -11.51 -9.43
CA LYS A 292 14.39 -11.95 -10.70
C LYS A 292 14.98 -13.27 -11.22
N SER A 293 16.24 -13.56 -10.89
CA SER A 293 16.88 -14.86 -11.18
C SER A 293 16.33 -15.97 -10.27
N LEU A 294 16.18 -15.67 -8.97
CA LEU A 294 15.63 -16.58 -7.96
C LEU A 294 14.14 -16.88 -8.22
N GLU A 295 13.33 -15.89 -8.61
CA GLU A 295 11.93 -16.07 -9.03
C GLU A 295 11.81 -17.05 -10.20
N ARG A 296 12.69 -16.97 -11.21
CA ARG A 296 12.70 -17.90 -12.34
C ARG A 296 13.11 -19.32 -11.94
N ARG A 297 14.11 -19.47 -11.06
CA ARG A 297 14.49 -20.76 -10.48
C ARG A 297 13.31 -21.37 -9.70
N LEU A 298 12.63 -20.55 -8.90
CA LEU A 298 11.46 -20.99 -8.12
C LEU A 298 10.29 -21.38 -9.04
N ALA A 299 10.02 -20.61 -10.10
CA ALA A 299 8.99 -20.94 -11.09
C ALA A 299 9.30 -22.26 -11.84
N SER A 300 10.57 -22.55 -12.13
CA SER A 300 11.00 -23.84 -12.70
C SER A 300 10.78 -25.01 -11.74
N VAL A 301 11.15 -24.85 -10.46
CA VAL A 301 10.89 -25.84 -9.39
C VAL A 301 9.39 -26.06 -9.21
N LEU A 302 8.60 -24.99 -9.22
CA LEU A 302 7.14 -25.02 -9.14
C LEU A 302 6.53 -25.83 -10.30
N THR A 303 6.92 -25.51 -11.54
CA THR A 303 6.49 -26.25 -12.74
C THR A 303 6.85 -27.73 -12.67
N GLN A 304 8.08 -28.08 -12.24
CA GLN A 304 8.49 -29.48 -12.05
C GLN A 304 7.65 -30.18 -10.98
N ALA A 305 7.29 -29.49 -9.90
CA ALA A 305 6.47 -30.05 -8.82
C ALA A 305 5.00 -30.23 -9.22
N PHE A 306 4.45 -29.34 -10.05
CA PHE A 306 3.13 -29.49 -10.67
C PHE A 306 3.07 -30.73 -11.58
N ASP A 307 4.12 -30.96 -12.38
CA ASP A 307 4.21 -32.10 -13.31
C ASP A 307 4.46 -33.43 -12.60
N ASP A 308 5.13 -33.42 -11.44
CA ASP A 308 5.30 -34.62 -10.59
C ASP A 308 4.03 -34.98 -9.79
N CYS A 309 3.06 -34.07 -9.67
CA CYS A 309 1.78 -34.28 -8.99
C CYS A 309 0.72 -34.89 -9.94
N PRO A 310 0.32 -36.16 -9.77
CA PRO A 310 -0.67 -36.81 -10.65
C PRO A 310 -2.12 -36.46 -10.27
N THR A 311 -2.37 -35.99 -9.05
CA THR A 311 -3.73 -35.67 -8.57
C THR A 311 -3.99 -34.17 -8.59
N LEU A 312 -5.16 -33.79 -9.10
CA LEU A 312 -5.63 -32.40 -9.11
C LEU A 312 -5.65 -31.79 -7.70
N ARG A 313 -6.12 -32.55 -6.69
CA ARG A 313 -6.10 -32.13 -5.28
C ARG A 313 -4.68 -31.93 -4.71
N GLY A 314 -3.69 -32.68 -5.19
CA GLY A 314 -2.28 -32.46 -4.84
C GLY A 314 -1.75 -31.14 -5.42
N ARG A 315 -2.09 -30.85 -6.69
CA ARG A 315 -1.73 -29.59 -7.35
C ARG A 315 -2.33 -28.36 -6.67
N PHE A 316 -3.60 -28.42 -6.23
CA PHE A 316 -4.20 -27.32 -5.45
C PHE A 316 -3.52 -27.10 -4.10
N ARG A 317 -3.22 -28.17 -3.35
CA ARG A 317 -2.45 -28.04 -2.08
C ARG A 317 -1.08 -27.41 -2.29
N LEU A 318 -0.43 -27.76 -3.41
CA LEU A 318 0.85 -27.19 -3.77
C LEU A 318 0.72 -25.69 -4.06
N LEU A 319 -0.31 -25.28 -4.81
CA LEU A 319 -0.63 -23.87 -5.04
C LEU A 319 -0.88 -23.11 -3.73
N ASP A 320 -1.66 -23.68 -2.80
CA ASP A 320 -1.94 -23.07 -1.50
C ASP A 320 -0.64 -22.78 -0.71
N CYS A 321 0.37 -23.66 -0.79
CA CYS A 321 1.69 -23.47 -0.15
C CYS A 321 2.48 -22.29 -0.72
N PHE A 322 2.28 -21.94 -2.00
CA PHE A 322 2.97 -20.83 -2.67
C PHE A 322 2.10 -19.56 -2.80
N SER A 323 0.92 -19.51 -2.18
CA SER A 323 -0.10 -18.46 -2.36
C SER A 323 0.44 -17.01 -2.31
N ASP A 324 1.29 -16.67 -1.34
CA ASP A 324 1.93 -15.33 -1.23
C ASP A 324 2.87 -14.97 -2.40
N LEU A 325 3.39 -15.98 -3.11
CA LEU A 325 4.40 -15.86 -4.17
C LEU A 325 3.78 -15.98 -5.57
N VAL A 326 2.58 -16.55 -5.69
CA VAL A 326 1.82 -16.72 -6.93
C VAL A 326 1.59 -15.39 -7.67
N HIS A 327 1.47 -14.27 -6.94
CA HIS A 327 1.28 -12.95 -7.53
C HIS A 327 2.54 -12.34 -8.17
N ARG A 328 3.73 -12.96 -8.03
CA ARG A 328 4.96 -12.47 -8.68
C ARG A 328 4.88 -12.69 -10.20
N PRO A 329 5.25 -11.71 -11.04
CA PRO A 329 4.97 -11.75 -12.48
C PRO A 329 5.61 -12.93 -13.21
N ALA A 330 6.86 -13.30 -12.85
CA ALA A 330 7.55 -14.44 -13.45
C ALA A 330 6.94 -15.80 -13.06
N ILE A 331 6.28 -15.89 -11.90
CA ILE A 331 5.60 -17.09 -11.41
C ILE A 331 4.20 -17.17 -12.02
N ALA A 332 3.48 -16.05 -12.06
CA ALA A 332 2.14 -15.94 -12.64
C ALA A 332 2.11 -16.33 -14.14
N GLU A 333 3.13 -15.95 -14.92
CA GLU A 333 3.23 -16.30 -16.35
C GLU A 333 3.39 -17.81 -16.59
N GLU A 334 4.25 -18.48 -15.81
CA GLU A 334 4.39 -19.95 -15.83
C GLU A 334 3.11 -20.64 -15.36
N LEU A 335 2.51 -20.12 -14.28
CA LEU A 335 1.34 -20.70 -13.65
C LEU A 335 0.08 -20.57 -14.52
N GLN A 336 -0.09 -19.49 -15.27
CA GLN A 336 -1.23 -19.31 -16.19
C GLN A 336 -1.30 -20.45 -17.21
N ARG A 337 -0.16 -20.94 -17.72
CA ARG A 337 -0.10 -22.12 -18.59
C ARG A 337 -0.53 -23.41 -17.88
N LYS A 338 -0.15 -23.59 -16.60
CA LYS A 338 -0.55 -24.78 -15.81
C LYS A 338 -2.02 -24.73 -15.38
N HIS A 339 -2.59 -23.55 -15.13
CA HIS A 339 -4.01 -23.39 -14.81
C HIS A 339 -4.92 -23.85 -15.95
N ALA A 340 -4.58 -23.59 -17.21
CA ALA A 340 -5.32 -24.11 -18.37
C ALA A 340 -5.35 -25.65 -18.38
N ASN A 341 -4.19 -26.30 -18.17
CA ASN A 341 -4.12 -27.76 -18.05
C ASN A 341 -4.94 -28.28 -16.87
N MET A 342 -4.97 -27.59 -15.72
CA MET A 342 -5.80 -27.98 -14.57
C MET A 342 -7.30 -27.87 -14.84
N VAL A 343 -7.75 -26.87 -15.62
CA VAL A 343 -9.14 -26.76 -16.07
C VAL A 343 -9.50 -27.96 -16.95
N GLN A 344 -8.62 -28.34 -17.88
CA GLN A 344 -8.83 -29.51 -18.75
C GLN A 344 -8.84 -30.83 -17.96
N ASP A 345 -7.87 -31.04 -17.07
CA ASP A 345 -7.80 -32.23 -16.21
C ASP A 345 -9.07 -32.34 -15.34
N PHE A 346 -9.53 -31.23 -14.77
CA PHE A 346 -10.78 -31.22 -14.00
C PHE A 346 -12.02 -31.46 -14.88
N ALA A 347 -12.07 -30.97 -16.11
CA ALA A 347 -13.15 -31.30 -17.05
C ALA A 347 -13.21 -32.81 -17.33
N THR A 348 -12.05 -33.48 -17.45
CA THR A 348 -12.01 -34.95 -17.55
C THR A 348 -12.47 -35.65 -16.25
N GLU A 349 -12.15 -35.11 -15.07
CA GLU A 349 -12.62 -35.64 -13.79
C GLU A 349 -14.14 -35.48 -13.61
N VAL A 350 -14.71 -34.31 -13.95
CA VAL A 350 -16.17 -34.07 -13.99
C VAL A 350 -16.85 -35.05 -14.95
N GLY A 351 -16.27 -35.25 -16.14
CA GLY A 351 -16.74 -36.23 -17.11
C GLY A 351 -16.71 -37.67 -16.57
N ALA A 352 -15.63 -38.04 -15.88
CA ALA A 352 -15.48 -39.36 -15.25
C ALA A 352 -16.49 -39.58 -14.10
N VAL A 353 -16.71 -38.57 -13.25
CA VAL A 353 -17.72 -38.62 -12.18
C VAL A 353 -19.13 -38.72 -12.77
N LYS A 354 -19.44 -37.99 -13.84
CA LYS A 354 -20.72 -38.12 -14.56
C LYS A 354 -20.92 -39.53 -15.14
N GLN A 355 -19.88 -40.12 -15.72
CA GLN A 355 -19.94 -41.49 -16.24
C GLN A 355 -20.08 -42.54 -15.13
N LEU A 356 -19.43 -42.33 -13.97
CA LEU A 356 -19.60 -43.17 -12.79
C LEU A 356 -21.03 -43.10 -12.26
N PHE A 357 -21.58 -41.89 -12.14
CA PHE A 357 -22.96 -41.65 -11.74
C PHE A 357 -23.94 -42.39 -12.65
N ILE A 358 -23.86 -42.19 -13.98
CA ILE A 358 -24.76 -42.87 -14.94
C ILE A 358 -24.66 -44.40 -14.84
N LYS A 359 -23.47 -44.97 -14.64
CA LYS A 359 -23.26 -46.43 -14.56
C LYS A 359 -23.72 -47.08 -13.27
N GLN A 360 -23.70 -46.35 -12.15
CA GLN A 360 -24.02 -46.87 -10.81
C GLN A 360 -25.31 -46.29 -10.24
N ASN A 361 -26.08 -45.56 -11.05
CA ASN A 361 -27.35 -44.94 -10.65
C ASN A 361 -28.40 -45.96 -10.16
N GLU A 362 -28.39 -47.18 -10.73
CA GLU A 362 -29.35 -48.24 -10.42
C GLU A 362 -28.92 -49.13 -9.24
N ASP A 363 -27.61 -49.30 -9.01
CA ASP A 363 -27.05 -50.03 -7.87
C ASP A 363 -25.77 -49.33 -7.36
N PRO A 364 -25.91 -48.31 -6.49
CA PRO A 364 -24.78 -47.56 -5.98
C PRO A 364 -23.99 -48.41 -4.96
N PRO A 365 -22.64 -48.31 -4.93
CA PRO A 365 -21.81 -49.09 -4.01
C PRO A 365 -22.05 -48.70 -2.54
N ILE A 366 -22.93 -49.44 -1.87
CA ILE A 366 -23.29 -49.23 -0.46
C ILE A 366 -22.24 -49.88 0.46
N ALA A 367 -21.72 -49.11 1.42
CA ALA A 367 -20.78 -49.63 2.42
C ALA A 367 -21.47 -50.57 3.42
N ASN A 368 -20.73 -51.58 3.91
CA ASN A 368 -21.25 -52.61 4.80
C ASN A 368 -22.03 -52.03 6.00
N ASN A 369 -23.23 -52.55 6.24
CA ASN A 369 -24.22 -52.15 7.26
C ASN A 369 -25.01 -50.85 7.00
N LEU A 370 -24.73 -50.07 5.94
CA LEU A 370 -25.63 -48.99 5.56
C LEU A 370 -26.93 -49.56 4.94
N PRO A 371 -28.09 -48.96 5.22
CA PRO A 371 -29.30 -49.22 4.46
C PRO A 371 -29.19 -48.72 3.01
N PRO A 372 -29.97 -49.27 2.06
CA PRO A 372 -29.82 -48.95 0.65
C PRO A 372 -30.12 -47.48 0.31
N VAL A 373 -31.20 -46.89 0.83
CA VAL A 373 -31.53 -45.49 0.48
C VAL A 373 -30.51 -44.52 1.10
N ALA A 374 -30.18 -44.71 2.39
CA ALA A 374 -29.15 -43.91 3.05
C ALA A 374 -27.77 -44.08 2.40
N GLY A 375 -27.43 -45.28 1.92
CA GLY A 375 -26.20 -45.57 1.19
C GLY A 375 -26.14 -44.89 -0.18
N ALA A 376 -27.22 -44.95 -0.96
CA ALA A 376 -27.36 -44.26 -2.24
C ALA A 376 -27.18 -42.73 -2.11
N LEU A 377 -27.83 -42.12 -1.11
CA LEU A 377 -27.69 -40.69 -0.82
C LEU A 377 -26.28 -40.33 -0.34
N THR A 378 -25.66 -41.18 0.50
CA THR A 378 -24.27 -40.95 0.96
C THR A 378 -23.27 -41.05 -0.20
N TRP A 379 -23.49 -41.97 -1.15
CA TRP A 379 -22.69 -42.09 -2.37
C TRP A 379 -22.84 -40.86 -3.28
N SER A 380 -24.07 -40.40 -3.53
CA SER A 380 -24.35 -39.15 -4.28
C SER A 380 -23.58 -37.95 -3.70
N ARG A 381 -23.70 -37.75 -2.37
CA ARG A 381 -22.98 -36.69 -1.66
C ARG A 381 -21.46 -36.83 -1.74
N GLY A 382 -20.93 -38.04 -1.68
CA GLY A 382 -19.50 -38.31 -1.88
C GLY A 382 -19.00 -37.94 -3.27
N LEU A 383 -19.83 -38.11 -4.32
CA LEU A 383 -19.52 -37.62 -5.67
C LEU A 383 -19.57 -36.07 -5.72
N LEU A 384 -20.55 -35.46 -5.05
CA LEU A 384 -20.66 -34.00 -4.97
C LEU A 384 -19.46 -33.36 -4.26
N GLU A 385 -19.06 -33.87 -3.09
CA GLU A 385 -17.90 -33.39 -2.32
C GLU A 385 -16.58 -33.53 -3.09
N ARG A 386 -16.42 -34.61 -3.87
CA ARG A 386 -15.24 -34.81 -4.71
C ARG A 386 -15.05 -33.69 -5.74
N VAL A 387 -16.14 -33.16 -6.28
CA VAL A 387 -16.12 -32.19 -7.38
C VAL A 387 -16.28 -30.74 -6.88
N SER A 388 -16.92 -30.51 -5.73
CA SER A 388 -17.18 -29.16 -5.21
C SER A 388 -15.91 -28.40 -4.81
N LEU A 389 -14.95 -29.04 -4.13
CA LEU A 389 -13.73 -28.40 -3.66
C LEU A 389 -12.77 -28.00 -4.80
N PRO A 390 -12.53 -28.83 -5.83
CA PRO A 390 -11.84 -28.37 -7.04
C PRO A 390 -12.54 -27.19 -7.73
N MET A 391 -13.88 -27.18 -7.78
CA MET A 391 -14.61 -26.08 -8.38
C MET A 391 -14.44 -24.76 -7.61
N SER A 392 -14.52 -24.78 -6.27
CA SER A 392 -14.28 -23.57 -5.47
C SER A 392 -12.88 -23.01 -5.69
N LYS A 393 -11.86 -23.87 -5.80
CA LYS A 393 -10.49 -23.46 -6.10
C LYS A 393 -10.28 -22.93 -7.52
N ILE A 394 -11.02 -23.42 -8.51
CA ILE A 394 -10.98 -22.84 -9.87
C ILE A 394 -11.66 -21.46 -9.90
N THR A 395 -12.70 -21.22 -9.11
CA THR A 395 -13.30 -19.87 -9.01
C THR A 395 -12.41 -18.84 -8.31
N GLU A 396 -11.36 -19.26 -7.61
CA GLU A 396 -10.30 -18.38 -7.08
C GLU A 396 -9.26 -17.98 -8.14
N PHE A 397 -9.28 -18.57 -9.34
CA PHE A 397 -8.32 -18.26 -10.41
C PHE A 397 -8.59 -16.93 -11.10
N ASP A 398 -7.54 -16.40 -11.72
CA ASP A 398 -7.56 -15.15 -12.48
C ASP A 398 -8.70 -15.11 -13.52
N ASN A 399 -9.42 -13.99 -13.60
CA ASN A 399 -10.56 -13.80 -14.51
C ASN A 399 -10.23 -14.11 -15.99
N LYS A 400 -8.96 -14.00 -16.39
CA LYS A 400 -8.48 -14.36 -17.75
C LYS A 400 -8.58 -15.86 -18.03
N VAL A 401 -8.36 -16.71 -17.02
CA VAL A 401 -8.48 -18.18 -17.14
C VAL A 401 -9.95 -18.57 -17.11
N LEU A 402 -10.75 -17.99 -16.20
CA LEU A 402 -12.20 -18.21 -16.15
C LEU A 402 -12.95 -17.72 -17.40
N ALA A 403 -12.36 -16.78 -18.14
CA ALA A 403 -12.92 -16.28 -19.39
C ALA A 403 -12.69 -17.20 -20.60
N THR A 404 -11.90 -18.29 -20.51
CA THR A 404 -11.74 -19.23 -21.65
C THR A 404 -13.04 -19.98 -21.94
N GLU A 405 -13.16 -20.50 -23.15
CA GLU A 405 -14.32 -21.29 -23.56
C GLU A 405 -14.39 -22.61 -22.77
N GLU A 406 -13.24 -23.27 -22.60
CA GLU A 406 -13.05 -24.50 -21.80
C GLU A 406 -13.55 -24.32 -20.35
N ALA A 407 -13.20 -23.21 -19.69
CA ALA A 407 -13.65 -22.93 -18.33
C ALA A 407 -15.18 -22.72 -18.25
N ARG A 408 -15.79 -22.09 -19.28
CA ARG A 408 -17.25 -21.93 -19.37
C ARG A 408 -17.96 -23.26 -19.64
N GLU A 409 -17.39 -24.14 -20.45
CA GLU A 409 -17.92 -25.49 -20.68
C GLU A 409 -17.82 -26.36 -19.43
N LEU A 410 -16.69 -26.32 -18.73
CA LEU A 410 -16.50 -26.95 -17.43
C LEU A 410 -17.57 -26.52 -16.42
N VAL A 411 -17.80 -25.21 -16.28
CA VAL A 411 -18.83 -24.69 -15.34
C VAL A 411 -20.23 -25.17 -15.73
N LYS A 412 -20.58 -25.20 -17.03
CA LYS A 412 -21.86 -25.78 -17.49
C LYS A 412 -21.98 -27.28 -17.23
N ALA A 413 -20.90 -28.04 -17.44
CA ALA A 413 -20.86 -29.48 -17.19
C ALA A 413 -21.02 -29.79 -15.70
N TYR A 414 -20.38 -28.99 -14.84
CA TYR A 414 -20.53 -29.06 -13.39
C TYR A 414 -21.95 -28.71 -12.93
N THR A 415 -22.52 -27.58 -13.34
CA THR A 415 -23.88 -27.21 -12.91
C THR A 415 -24.92 -28.22 -13.34
N LEU A 416 -24.78 -28.80 -14.54
CA LEU A 416 -25.60 -29.92 -14.99
C LEU A 416 -25.42 -31.17 -14.11
N LEU A 417 -24.18 -31.55 -13.76
CA LEU A 417 -23.91 -32.70 -12.90
C LEU A 417 -24.49 -32.50 -11.48
N VAL A 418 -24.33 -31.31 -10.90
CA VAL A 418 -24.90 -30.96 -9.58
C VAL A 418 -26.43 -31.01 -9.60
N GLY A 419 -27.05 -30.53 -10.68
CA GLY A 419 -28.50 -30.68 -10.89
C GLY A 419 -28.93 -32.16 -10.95
N GLN A 420 -28.23 -32.98 -11.74
CA GLN A 420 -28.53 -34.42 -11.85
C GLN A 420 -28.38 -35.17 -10.51
N LEU A 421 -27.39 -34.83 -9.69
CA LEU A 421 -27.22 -35.38 -8.35
C LEU A 421 -28.36 -34.92 -7.40
N ALA A 422 -28.73 -33.65 -7.44
CA ALA A 422 -29.83 -33.13 -6.62
C ALA A 422 -31.19 -33.75 -7.00
N ASP A 423 -31.46 -33.93 -8.30
CA ASP A 423 -32.67 -34.61 -8.79
C ASP A 423 -32.71 -36.08 -8.31
N PHE A 424 -31.58 -36.79 -8.34
CA PHE A 424 -31.47 -38.15 -7.82
C PHE A 424 -31.67 -38.21 -6.30
N GLU A 425 -31.12 -37.27 -5.53
CA GLU A 425 -31.36 -37.21 -4.08
C GLU A 425 -32.84 -36.97 -3.78
N ASN A 426 -33.49 -36.02 -4.45
CA ASN A 426 -34.92 -35.74 -4.29
C ASN A 426 -35.79 -36.95 -4.67
N GLN A 427 -35.56 -37.57 -5.83
CA GLN A 427 -36.31 -38.75 -6.29
C GLN A 427 -36.19 -39.93 -5.32
N ASN A 428 -34.99 -40.19 -4.77
CA ASN A 428 -34.81 -41.24 -3.77
C ASN A 428 -35.52 -40.92 -2.45
N ILE A 429 -35.49 -39.67 -1.99
CA ILE A 429 -36.18 -39.24 -0.76
C ILE A 429 -37.71 -39.35 -0.92
N GLU A 430 -38.25 -38.95 -2.06
CA GLU A 430 -39.68 -39.06 -2.38
C GLU A 430 -40.15 -40.52 -2.51
N ALA A 431 -39.43 -41.34 -3.28
CA ALA A 431 -39.71 -42.76 -3.45
C ALA A 431 -39.63 -43.53 -2.11
N TRP A 432 -38.65 -43.18 -1.27
CA TRP A 432 -38.54 -43.70 0.09
C TRP A 432 -39.72 -43.29 0.97
N GLY A 433 -40.10 -42.01 0.96
CA GLY A 433 -41.27 -41.51 1.69
C GLY A 433 -42.57 -42.22 1.31
N ALA A 434 -42.81 -42.41 0.01
CA ALA A 434 -43.98 -43.15 -0.49
C ALA A 434 -43.94 -44.65 -0.09
N SER A 435 -42.79 -45.30 -0.24
CA SER A 435 -42.58 -46.70 0.16
C SER A 435 -42.80 -46.93 1.66
N ILE A 436 -42.36 -45.97 2.48
CA ILE A 436 -42.57 -45.94 3.92
C ILE A 436 -44.06 -45.87 4.25
N GLN A 437 -44.79 -44.90 3.69
CA GLN A 437 -46.19 -44.69 3.99
C GLN A 437 -47.03 -45.94 3.65
N ALA A 438 -46.84 -46.49 2.45
CA ALA A 438 -47.50 -47.73 2.03
C ALA A 438 -47.15 -48.94 2.92
N SER A 439 -45.89 -49.07 3.34
CA SER A 439 -45.44 -50.19 4.19
C SER A 439 -45.93 -50.09 5.63
N ILE A 440 -45.99 -48.88 6.20
CA ILE A 440 -46.49 -48.59 7.56
C ILE A 440 -47.96 -49.02 7.69
N GLU A 441 -48.82 -48.53 6.79
CA GLU A 441 -50.27 -48.74 6.85
C GLU A 441 -50.69 -50.20 6.69
N ALA A 442 -49.89 -50.99 5.97
CA ALA A 442 -50.08 -52.42 5.80
C ALA A 442 -49.55 -53.22 7.01
N LYS A 443 -48.36 -52.90 7.53
CA LYS A 443 -47.62 -53.79 8.45
C LYS A 443 -47.88 -53.54 9.93
N LEU A 444 -48.31 -52.34 10.34
CA LEU A 444 -48.73 -52.08 11.73
C LEU A 444 -50.02 -52.82 12.14
N LYS A 445 -50.76 -53.39 11.17
CA LYS A 445 -51.95 -54.21 11.41
C LYS A 445 -51.64 -55.66 11.79
N ASN A 446 -50.38 -56.10 11.67
CA ASN A 446 -49.98 -57.48 11.98
C ASN A 446 -49.70 -57.69 13.47
N PRO A 447 -50.05 -58.86 14.04
CA PRO A 447 -49.71 -59.19 15.43
C PRO A 447 -48.19 -59.30 15.61
N LEU A 448 -47.69 -58.78 16.73
CA LEU A 448 -46.25 -58.72 17.06
C LEU A 448 -45.64 -60.07 17.46
N LEU A 449 -46.45 -61.06 17.79
CA LEU A 449 -46.04 -62.41 18.13
C LEU A 449 -46.78 -63.39 17.22
N VAL A 450 -46.03 -64.26 16.56
CA VAL A 450 -46.57 -65.37 15.77
C VAL A 450 -46.02 -66.66 16.36
N ARG A 451 -46.91 -67.64 16.55
CA ARG A 451 -46.56 -68.96 17.06
C ARG A 451 -46.19 -69.84 15.88
N GLU A 452 -44.97 -70.35 15.89
CA GLU A 452 -44.44 -71.24 14.85
C GLU A 452 -44.91 -72.68 15.08
N ALA A 453 -44.78 -73.54 14.07
CA ALA A 453 -45.30 -74.92 14.12
C ALA A 453 -44.75 -75.72 15.32
N ASP A 454 -43.49 -75.48 15.70
CA ASP A 454 -42.79 -76.14 16.82
C ASP A 454 -43.07 -75.50 18.19
N ARG A 455 -44.21 -74.82 18.36
CA ARG A 455 -44.67 -74.14 19.59
C ARG A 455 -43.81 -72.94 20.06
N LEU A 456 -42.70 -72.65 19.39
CA LEU A 456 -41.87 -71.47 19.62
C LEU A 456 -42.62 -70.18 19.27
N LEU A 457 -42.42 -69.14 20.08
CA LEU A 457 -42.95 -67.79 19.83
C LEU A 457 -41.87 -66.97 19.14
N ARG A 458 -42.10 -66.56 17.89
CA ARG A 458 -41.22 -65.60 17.21
C ARG A 458 -41.83 -64.20 17.27
N VAL A 459 -40.97 -63.22 17.56
CA VAL A 459 -41.34 -61.80 17.40
C VAL A 459 -41.48 -61.53 15.91
N ASN A 460 -42.68 -61.17 15.50
CA ASN A 460 -43.04 -60.86 14.12
C ASN A 460 -42.62 -59.42 13.76
N PHE A 461 -41.36 -59.09 14.05
CA PHE A 461 -40.77 -57.81 13.68
C PHE A 461 -40.26 -57.90 12.24
N ASP A 462 -40.98 -57.27 11.32
CA ASP A 462 -40.65 -57.32 9.90
C ASP A 462 -39.25 -56.73 9.63
N PRO A 463 -38.37 -57.43 8.89
CA PRO A 463 -37.04 -56.91 8.54
C PRO A 463 -37.06 -55.54 7.85
N LEU A 464 -38.13 -55.19 7.13
CA LEU A 464 -38.30 -53.87 6.52
C LEU A 464 -38.52 -52.78 7.58
N LEU A 465 -39.15 -53.08 8.71
CA LEU A 465 -39.29 -52.12 9.82
C LEU A 465 -37.95 -51.86 10.51
N VAL A 466 -37.09 -52.88 10.61
CA VAL A 466 -35.71 -52.75 11.12
C VAL A 466 -34.83 -51.93 10.15
N ARG A 467 -35.00 -52.12 8.83
CA ARG A 467 -34.35 -51.29 7.80
C ARG A 467 -34.80 -49.83 7.89
N LEU A 468 -36.11 -49.58 7.95
CA LEU A 468 -36.72 -48.25 8.08
C LEU A 468 -36.17 -47.49 9.31
N LEU A 469 -36.10 -48.15 10.48
CA LEU A 469 -35.50 -47.54 11.68
C LEU A 469 -34.03 -47.17 11.52
N ARG A 470 -33.25 -47.97 10.78
CA ARG A 470 -31.87 -47.62 10.44
C ARG A 470 -31.84 -46.45 9.48
N GLU A 471 -32.70 -46.41 8.46
CA GLU A 471 -32.79 -45.30 7.51
C GLU A 471 -33.15 -43.98 8.19
N VAL A 472 -34.20 -43.96 9.03
CA VAL A 472 -34.55 -42.76 9.81
C VAL A 472 -33.38 -42.31 10.70
N LYS A 473 -32.64 -43.24 11.33
CA LYS A 473 -31.43 -42.90 12.09
C LYS A 473 -30.33 -42.28 11.22
N TYR A 474 -30.06 -42.84 10.04
CA TYR A 474 -29.02 -42.33 9.14
C TYR A 474 -29.43 -40.99 8.49
N PHE A 475 -30.69 -40.79 8.13
CA PHE A 475 -31.15 -39.50 7.62
C PHE A 475 -31.03 -38.39 8.68
N LEU A 476 -31.37 -38.69 9.94
CA LEU A 476 -31.15 -37.76 11.06
C LEU A 476 -29.66 -37.46 11.29
N LEU A 477 -28.78 -38.45 11.13
CA LEU A 477 -27.32 -38.27 11.22
C LEU A 477 -26.75 -37.43 10.07
N LEU A 478 -27.35 -37.53 8.89
CA LEU A 478 -26.93 -36.86 7.65
C LEU A 478 -27.64 -35.51 7.42
N GLU A 479 -28.43 -35.04 8.40
CA GLU A 479 -29.23 -33.80 8.32
C GLU A 479 -30.14 -33.72 7.08
N LEU A 480 -30.61 -34.88 6.59
CA LEU A 480 -31.53 -34.99 5.47
C LEU A 480 -32.96 -34.65 5.88
N ARG A 481 -33.77 -34.10 4.96
CA ARG A 481 -35.21 -33.94 5.17
C ARG A 481 -35.87 -35.32 5.34
N VAL A 482 -36.38 -35.59 6.53
CA VAL A 482 -37.16 -36.79 6.83
C VAL A 482 -38.66 -36.45 6.73
N PRO A 483 -39.44 -37.07 5.82
CA PRO A 483 -40.90 -37.04 5.89
C PRO A 483 -41.46 -37.31 7.30
N GLU A 484 -42.42 -36.48 7.73
CA GLU A 484 -42.95 -36.50 9.11
C GLU A 484 -43.51 -37.87 9.52
N SER A 485 -44.13 -38.59 8.58
CA SER A 485 -44.62 -39.96 8.76
C SER A 485 -43.54 -40.95 9.22
N ALA A 486 -42.29 -40.79 8.77
CA ALA A 486 -41.17 -41.62 9.18
C ALA A 486 -40.63 -41.23 10.57
N LEU A 487 -40.70 -39.95 10.94
CA LEU A 487 -40.34 -39.46 12.28
C LEU A 487 -41.35 -39.90 13.35
N GLU A 488 -42.65 -39.85 13.04
CA GLU A 488 -43.71 -40.33 13.93
C GLU A 488 -43.59 -41.83 14.20
N VAL A 489 -43.30 -42.64 13.18
CA VAL A 489 -43.06 -44.08 13.35
C VAL A 489 -41.75 -44.37 14.10
N GLY A 490 -40.69 -43.59 13.87
CA GLY A 490 -39.48 -43.65 14.69
C GLY A 490 -39.78 -43.44 16.19
N ARG A 491 -40.60 -42.42 16.52
CA ARG A 491 -41.06 -42.15 17.89
C ARG A 491 -41.95 -43.26 18.43
N SER A 492 -42.94 -43.74 17.65
CA SER A 492 -43.88 -44.80 18.03
C SER A 492 -43.21 -46.16 18.30
N ILE A 493 -42.14 -46.49 17.56
CA ILE A 493 -41.37 -47.71 17.81
C ILE A 493 -40.42 -47.55 19.01
N LEU A 494 -39.87 -46.34 19.23
CA LEU A 494 -39.08 -46.04 20.42
C LEU A 494 -39.91 -46.01 21.72
N THR A 495 -41.20 -45.65 21.67
CA THR A 495 -42.11 -45.74 22.83
C THR A 495 -42.65 -47.16 23.07
N THR A 496 -42.82 -47.97 22.03
CA THR A 496 -43.25 -49.38 22.20
C THR A 496 -42.15 -50.32 22.67
N LYS A 497 -40.87 -50.05 22.35
CA LYS A 497 -39.71 -50.81 22.87
C LYS A 497 -39.69 -50.98 24.40
N PRO A 498 -39.87 -49.92 25.23
CA PRO A 498 -39.94 -50.07 26.68
C PRO A 498 -41.31 -50.53 27.22
N GLN A 499 -42.41 -50.27 26.50
CA GLN A 499 -43.77 -50.47 27.05
C GLN A 499 -44.36 -51.88 26.89
N LYS A 500 -43.90 -52.70 25.94
CA LYS A 500 -44.41 -54.09 25.79
C LYS A 500 -43.58 -55.15 26.49
N LEU A 501 -42.27 -54.97 26.63
CA LEU A 501 -41.41 -55.88 27.41
C LEU A 501 -41.74 -55.93 28.93
N THR A 502 -42.54 -54.98 29.43
CA THR A 502 -42.99 -54.92 30.83
C THR A 502 -44.44 -55.40 31.05
N ARG A 503 -45.20 -55.71 29.99
CA ARG A 503 -46.63 -56.10 30.10
C ARG A 503 -46.92 -57.58 29.83
N GLU A 504 -45.95 -58.35 29.37
CA GLU A 504 -46.06 -59.82 29.16
C GLU A 504 -45.23 -60.62 30.18
N CYS A 505 -44.93 -60.02 31.35
CA CYS A 505 -44.27 -60.67 32.49
C CYS A 505 -45.10 -60.53 33.79
N LYS A 506 -46.41 -60.71 33.68
CA LYS A 506 -47.36 -60.94 34.78
C LYS A 506 -48.42 -61.95 34.35
#